data_AF-A0A183Q2J5-F1
#
_entry.id   AF-A0A183Q2J5-F1
#
_cell.length_a   1.000
_cell.length_b   1.000
_cell.length_c   1.000
_cell.angle_alpha   90.00
_cell.angle_beta   90.00
_cell.angle_gamma   90.00
#
_symmetry.space_group_name_H-M   'P 1'
#
loop_
_entity.id
_entity.type
_entity.pdbx_description
1 polymer ?
#
loop_
_entity_poly.entity_id
_entity_poly.type
_entity_poly.pdbx_seq_one_letter_code
_entity_poly.pdbx_strand_id
1 'polypeptide(L)'
;MTEGAQQALRRIMELYSRTTRFALACNDSSKLIEPIQSRCAVLRYARLTSAQVMARLLEVSRIEGVSYTEEGLEAIVFTADGDMRQALNNLQSTYEGFGMVSSDNVFKVSTVCIFLLV
;
A
#
# COMPACT_ATOMS: atom_id res chain seq x y z
N MET A 1 -4.43 -12.33 14.31
CA MET A 1 -4.35 -13.77 14.63
C MET A 1 -4.24 -13.95 16.12
N THR A 2 -5.00 -14.86 16.72
CA THR A 2 -4.84 -15.25 18.12
C THR A 2 -3.54 -16.05 18.30
N GLU A 3 -2.94 -16.01 19.49
CA GLU A 3 -1.67 -16.71 19.76
C GLU A 3 -1.80 -18.23 19.57
N GLY A 4 -2.94 -18.82 19.94
CA GLY A 4 -3.20 -20.25 19.76
C GLY A 4 -3.12 -20.69 18.28
N ALA A 5 -3.62 -19.86 17.36
CA ALA A 5 -3.52 -20.14 15.94
C ALA A 5 -2.08 -20.04 15.42
N GLN A 6 -1.27 -19.11 15.97
CA GLN A 6 0.15 -19.01 15.61
C GLN A 6 0.95 -20.23 16.09
N GLN A 7 0.64 -20.76 17.29
CA GLN A 7 1.28 -21.98 17.80
C GLN A 7 0.93 -23.22 16.96
N ALA A 8 -0.32 -23.32 16.48
CA ALA A 8 -0.71 -24.38 15.54
C ALA A 8 0.06 -24.25 14.21
N LEU A 9 0.15 -23.03 13.67
CA LEU A 9 0.88 -22.75 12.43
C LEU A 9 2.36 -23.12 12.53
N ARG A 10 3.02 -22.81 13.66
CA ARG A 10 4.41 -23.20 13.93
C ARG A 10 4.62 -24.70 13.70
N ARG A 11 3.72 -25.54 14.22
CA ARG A 11 3.85 -27.01 14.09
C ARG A 11 3.72 -27.46 12.64
N ILE A 12 2.82 -26.84 11.88
CA ILE A 12 2.64 -27.10 10.45
C ILE A 12 3.90 -26.69 9.66
N MET A 13 4.47 -25.53 9.99
CA MET A 13 5.70 -25.04 9.36
C MET A 13 6.90 -25.97 9.63
N GLU A 14 7.01 -26.53 10.83
CA GLU A 14 8.06 -27.50 11.17
C GLU A 14 7.88 -28.81 10.38
N LEU A 15 6.67 -29.36 10.34
CA LEU A 15 6.35 -30.63 9.67
C LEU A 15 6.55 -30.59 8.15
N TYR A 16 6.13 -29.50 7.50
CA TYR A 16 6.11 -29.39 6.03
C TYR A 16 7.22 -28.47 5.48
N SER A 17 8.25 -28.18 6.27
CA SER A 17 9.36 -27.29 5.89
C SER A 17 10.10 -27.70 4.62
N ARG A 18 10.11 -28.99 4.26
CA ARG A 18 10.79 -29.51 3.05
C ARG A 18 9.94 -29.40 1.78
N THR A 19 8.62 -29.46 1.89
CA THR A 19 7.71 -29.53 0.73
C THR A 19 7.04 -28.19 0.44
N THR A 20 6.86 -27.35 1.46
CA THR A 20 6.03 -26.14 1.38
C THR A 20 6.79 -24.92 1.91
N ARG A 21 6.73 -23.82 1.15
CA ARG A 21 7.26 -22.51 1.59
C ARG A 21 6.11 -21.63 2.04
N PHE A 22 6.27 -20.97 3.17
CA PHE A 22 5.28 -20.07 3.76
C PHE A 22 5.72 -18.62 3.55
N ALA A 23 4.79 -17.78 3.10
CA ALA A 23 4.95 -16.34 3.06
C ALA A 23 3.94 -15.72 4.03
N LEU A 24 4.43 -14.94 4.99
CA LEU A 24 3.60 -14.26 5.99
C LEU A 24 3.70 -12.76 5.75
N ALA A 25 2.55 -12.11 5.54
CA ALA A 25 2.46 -10.66 5.46
C ALA A 25 1.93 -10.12 6.79
N CYS A 26 2.68 -9.23 7.43
CA CYS A 26 2.29 -8.57 8.67
C CYS A 26 2.76 -7.11 8.67
N ASN A 27 1.92 -6.22 9.21
CA ASN A 27 2.30 -4.81 9.39
C ASN A 27 3.26 -4.64 10.58
N ASP A 28 3.02 -5.41 11.66
CA ASP A 28 3.84 -5.40 12.87
C ASP A 28 4.47 -6.76 13.08
N SER A 29 5.81 -6.84 12.99
CA SER A 29 6.53 -8.08 13.27
C SER A 29 6.45 -8.46 14.75
N SER A 30 6.28 -7.51 15.67
CA SER A 30 6.17 -7.75 17.12
C SER A 30 4.94 -8.59 17.50
N LYS A 31 3.90 -8.60 16.67
CA LYS A 31 2.69 -9.42 16.87
C LYS A 31 2.89 -10.89 16.50
N LEU A 32 4.03 -11.24 15.92
CA LEU A 32 4.39 -12.63 15.61
C LEU A 32 5.16 -13.25 16.76
N ILE A 33 4.82 -14.49 17.11
CA ILE A 33 5.57 -15.27 18.08
C ILE A 33 7.03 -15.48 17.63
N GLU A 34 7.98 -15.40 18.57
CA GLU A 34 9.42 -15.58 18.32
C GLU A 34 9.77 -16.87 17.55
N PRO A 35 9.12 -18.04 17.78
CA PRO A 35 9.41 -19.27 17.03
C PRO A 35 9.13 -19.20 15.52
N ILE A 36 8.25 -18.29 15.07
CA ILE A 36 7.99 -18.06 13.64
C ILE A 36 9.04 -17.09 13.10
N GLN A 37 9.33 -16.01 13.85
CA GLN A 37 10.33 -15.01 13.44
C GLN A 37 11.72 -15.63 13.23
N SER A 38 12.16 -16.51 14.14
CA SER A 38 13.46 -17.19 14.03
C SER A 38 13.61 -18.07 12.79
N ARG A 39 12.49 -18.55 12.20
CA ARG A 39 12.50 -19.46 11.05
C ARG A 39 12.26 -18.78 9.71
N CYS A 40 11.84 -17.52 9.72
CA CYS A 40 11.49 -16.78 8.53
C CYS A 40 12.54 -15.69 8.26
N ALA A 41 12.87 -15.49 6.98
CA ALA A 41 13.59 -14.30 6.58
C ALA A 41 12.65 -13.09 6.71
N VAL A 42 12.99 -12.13 7.56
CA VAL A 42 12.20 -10.91 7.75
C VAL A 42 12.60 -9.90 6.69
N LEU A 43 11.72 -9.70 5.72
CA LEU A 43 11.83 -8.62 4.73
C LEU A 43 11.06 -7.41 5.24
N ARG A 44 11.77 -6.33 5.58
CA ARG A 44 11.16 -5.08 6.02
C ARG A 44 10.91 -4.19 4.80
N TYR A 45 9.65 -3.90 4.53
CA TYR A 45 9.26 -2.92 3.53
C TYR A 45 9.26 -1.52 4.16
N ALA A 46 10.09 -0.64 3.63
CA ALA A 46 10.06 0.78 3.97
C ALA A 46 8.96 1.48 3.16
N ARG A 47 8.55 2.66 3.63
CA ARG A 47 7.70 3.55 2.84
C ARG A 47 8.38 3.88 1.52
N LEU A 48 7.58 4.01 0.47
CA LEU A 48 8.10 4.37 -0.86
C LEU A 48 8.58 5.82 -0.82
N THR A 49 9.66 6.10 -1.56
CA THR A 49 10.10 7.48 -1.71
C THR A 49 9.16 8.24 -2.63
N SER A 50 9.02 9.54 -2.43
CA SER A 50 8.18 10.41 -3.26
C SER A 50 8.51 10.27 -4.77
N ALA A 51 9.79 10.09 -5.10
CA ALA A 51 10.24 9.85 -6.48
C ALA A 51 9.75 8.51 -7.05
N GLN A 52 9.74 7.44 -6.25
CA GLN A 52 9.22 6.14 -6.69
C GLN A 52 7.71 6.17 -6.90
N VAL A 53 6.97 6.84 -6.01
CA VAL A 53 5.52 7.04 -6.15
C VAL A 53 5.21 7.86 -7.39
N MET A 54 5.93 8.98 -7.60
CA MET A 54 5.76 9.83 -8.78
C MET A 54 5.99 9.06 -10.08
N ALA A 55 7.08 8.29 -10.18
CA ALA A 55 7.39 7.50 -11.36
C ALA A 55 6.27 6.51 -11.72
N ARG A 56 5.65 5.89 -10.69
CA ARG A 56 4.52 4.97 -10.89
C ARG A 56 3.24 5.70 -11.26
N LEU A 57 2.96 6.87 -10.66
CA LEU A 57 1.80 7.68 -11.04
C LEU A 57 1.89 8.12 -12.49
N LEU A 58 3.06 8.59 -12.96
CA LEU A 58 3.27 8.96 -14.35
C LEU A 58 3.06 7.80 -15.32
N GLU A 59 3.53 6.60 -14.96
CA GLU A 59 3.32 5.40 -15.75
C GLU A 59 1.82 5.06 -15.88
N VAL A 60 1.10 5.08 -14.76
CA VAL A 60 -0.36 4.82 -14.73
C VAL A 60 -1.12 5.89 -15.51
N SER A 61 -0.82 7.17 -15.30
CA SER A 61 -1.47 8.27 -16.02
C SER A 61 -1.26 8.19 -17.53
N ARG A 62 -0.09 7.70 -17.98
CA ARG A 62 0.18 7.48 -19.41
C ARG A 62 -0.60 6.30 -19.99
N ILE A 63 -0.75 5.21 -19.22
CA ILE A 63 -1.49 4.01 -19.68
C ILE A 63 -2.98 4.30 -19.75
N GLU A 64 -3.53 4.98 -18.74
CA GLU A 64 -4.96 5.30 -18.63
C GLU A 64 -5.34 6.57 -19.42
N GLY A 65 -4.37 7.33 -19.91
CA GLY A 65 -4.64 8.59 -20.64
C GLY A 65 -5.26 9.68 -19.77
N VAL A 66 -4.91 9.71 -18.49
CA VAL A 66 -5.46 10.67 -17.51
C VAL A 66 -4.89 12.06 -17.78
N SER A 67 -5.77 13.08 -17.79
CA SER A 67 -5.35 14.47 -17.86
C SER A 67 -4.89 14.96 -16.48
N TYR A 68 -3.62 15.35 -16.34
CA TYR A 68 -3.03 15.80 -15.08
C TYR A 68 -2.22 17.09 -15.25
N THR A 69 -2.08 17.85 -14.17
CA THR A 69 -1.06 18.89 -14.02
C THR A 69 0.09 18.40 -13.13
N GLU A 70 1.29 18.93 -13.32
CA GLU A 70 2.46 18.57 -12.48
C GLU A 70 2.18 18.86 -11.00
N GLU A 71 1.58 20.01 -10.69
CA GLU A 71 1.15 20.39 -9.34
C GLU A 71 0.13 19.42 -8.73
N GLY A 72 -0.76 18.84 -9.55
CA GLY A 72 -1.75 17.85 -9.11
C GLY A 72 -1.10 16.53 -8.71
N LEU A 73 -0.11 16.06 -9.48
CA LEU A 73 0.64 14.86 -9.14
C LEU A 73 1.48 15.06 -7.87
N GLU A 74 2.12 16.22 -7.71
CA GLU A 74 2.86 16.55 -6.50
C GLU A 74 1.95 16.56 -5.26
N ALA A 75 0.75 17.14 -5.38
CA ALA A 75 -0.25 17.12 -4.31
C ALA A 75 -0.70 15.70 -3.93
N ILE A 76 -0.84 14.79 -4.90
CA ILE A 76 -1.15 13.37 -4.64
C ILE A 76 0.01 12.69 -3.90
N VAL A 77 1.24 12.90 -4.35
CA VAL A 77 2.43 12.33 -3.69
C VAL A 77 2.57 12.85 -2.26
N PHE A 78 2.27 14.13 -2.03
CA PHE A 78 2.27 14.74 -0.71
C PHE A 78 1.19 14.14 0.21
N THR A 79 -0.04 14.00 -0.29
CA THR A 79 -1.17 13.44 0.49
C THR A 79 -1.04 11.95 0.77
N ALA A 80 -0.30 11.21 -0.05
CA ALA A 80 -0.13 9.77 0.08
C ALA A 80 0.93 9.34 1.11
N ASP A 81 1.85 10.22 1.51
CA ASP A 81 2.90 9.96 2.52
C ASP A 81 3.62 8.60 2.35
N GLY A 82 3.90 8.22 1.10
CA GLY A 82 4.58 6.97 0.74
C GLY A 82 3.71 5.71 0.67
N ASP A 83 2.38 5.81 0.83
CA ASP A 83 1.43 4.73 0.53
C ASP A 83 0.93 4.80 -0.92
N MET A 84 1.39 3.85 -1.75
CA MET A 84 0.98 3.77 -3.16
C MET A 84 -0.53 3.54 -3.33
N ARG A 85 -1.17 2.79 -2.41
CA ARG A 85 -2.60 2.51 -2.49
C ARG A 85 -3.40 3.80 -2.34
N GLN A 86 -3.01 4.63 -1.38
CA GLN A 86 -3.64 5.92 -1.15
C GLN A 86 -3.41 6.85 -2.34
N ALA A 87 -2.19 6.89 -2.88
CA ALA A 87 -1.88 7.69 -4.07
C ALA A 87 -2.76 7.31 -5.28
N LEU A 88 -2.89 6.01 -5.57
CA LEU A 88 -3.72 5.54 -6.69
C LEU A 88 -5.20 5.80 -6.47
N ASN A 89 -5.71 5.55 -5.26
CA ASN A 89 -7.10 5.83 -4.94
C ASN A 89 -7.41 7.33 -5.10
N ASN A 90 -6.53 8.20 -4.59
CA ASN A 90 -6.69 9.65 -4.73
C ASN A 90 -6.65 10.07 -6.21
N LEU A 91 -5.76 9.48 -7.01
CA LEU A 91 -5.68 9.74 -8.45
C LEU A 91 -7.00 9.35 -9.15
N GLN A 92 -7.48 8.14 -8.89
CA GLN A 92 -8.71 7.62 -9.49
C GLN A 92 -9.94 8.46 -9.07
N SER A 93 -10.11 8.72 -7.78
CA SER A 93 -11.24 9.52 -7.27
C SER A 93 -11.21 10.95 -7.81
N THR A 94 -10.02 11.54 -8.00
CA THR A 94 -9.89 12.87 -8.61
C THR A 94 -10.27 12.87 -10.09
N TYR A 95 -9.85 11.84 -10.83
CA TYR A 95 -10.17 11.72 -12.25
C TYR A 95 -11.66 11.41 -12.48
N GLU A 96 -12.25 10.48 -11.72
CA GLU A 96 -13.68 10.15 -11.82
C GLU A 96 -14.57 11.33 -11.40
N GLY A 97 -14.15 12.12 -10.40
CA GLY A 97 -14.93 13.24 -9.89
C GLY A 97 -14.88 14.49 -10.79
N PHE A 98 -13.72 14.82 -11.34
CA PHE A 98 -13.49 16.12 -12.00
C PHE A 98 -12.90 16.01 -13.41
N GLY A 99 -12.55 14.82 -13.89
CA GLY A 99 -11.96 14.57 -15.21
C GLY A 99 -10.51 15.04 -15.38
N MET A 100 -10.04 15.95 -14.53
CA MET A 100 -8.67 16.47 -14.55
C MET A 100 -8.06 16.50 -13.16
N VAL A 101 -6.83 16.01 -13.05
CA VAL A 101 -6.05 15.98 -11.82
C VAL A 101 -5.29 17.30 -11.66
N SER A 102 -5.86 18.21 -10.86
CA SER A 102 -5.23 19.47 -10.43
C SER A 102 -5.06 19.50 -8.91
N SER A 103 -4.14 20.34 -8.40
CA SER A 103 -3.91 20.52 -6.97
C SER A 103 -5.20 20.82 -6.20
N ASP A 104 -6.02 21.75 -6.68
CA ASP A 104 -7.32 22.09 -6.08
C ASP A 104 -8.29 20.90 -6.03
N ASN A 105 -8.35 20.09 -7.09
CA ASN A 105 -9.26 18.94 -7.15
C ASN A 105 -8.78 17.83 -6.20
N VAL A 106 -7.47 17.63 -6.11
CA VAL A 106 -6.85 16.67 -5.17
C VAL A 106 -7.17 17.08 -3.73
N PHE A 107 -7.07 18.37 -3.37
CA PHE A 107 -7.42 18.84 -2.02
C PHE A 107 -8.91 18.71 -1.72
N LYS A 108 -9.79 18.93 -2.69
CA LYS A 108 -11.23 18.71 -2.53
C LYS A 108 -11.55 17.23 -2.27
N VAL A 109 -10.94 16.32 -3.04
CA VAL A 109 -11.18 14.87 -2.87
C VAL A 109 -10.56 14.35 -1.58
N SER A 110 -9.32 14.73 -1.26
CA SER A 110 -8.66 14.31 -0.02
C SER A 110 -9.35 14.82 1.25
N THR A 111 -10.09 15.94 1.17
CA THR A 111 -10.94 16.42 2.26
C THR A 111 -12.26 15.65 2.39
N VAL A 112 -12.77 15.06 1.30
CA VAL A 112 -14.09 14.40 1.23
C VAL A 112 -13.99 12.86 1.34
N CYS A 113 -12.85 12.24 1.01
CA CYS A 113 -12.68 10.79 0.96
C CYS A 113 -12.32 10.14 2.32
N ILE A 114 -13.16 10.33 3.35
CA ILE A 114 -13.17 9.42 4.51
C ILE A 114 -14.55 8.79 4.81
N PHE A 115 -15.67 9.22 4.20
CA PHE A 115 -16.98 8.72 4.62
C PHE A 115 -17.79 7.85 3.65
N LEU A 116 -17.28 7.47 2.47
CA LEU A 116 -17.98 6.47 1.65
C LEU A 116 -17.09 5.29 1.24
N LEU A 117 -17.49 4.14 1.80
CA LEU A 117 -17.31 2.76 1.35
C LEU A 117 -15.92 2.12 1.52
N VAL A 118 -15.64 1.72 2.77
CA VAL A 118 -15.51 0.29 3.13
C VAL A 118 -16.29 0.05 4.42
#